data_AF-A0A1Z5K1K3-F1
#
_entry.id   AF-A0A1Z5K1K3-F1
#
_cell.length_a   1.000
_cell.length_b   1.000
_cell.length_c   1.000
_cell.angle_alpha   90.00
_cell.angle_beta   90.00
_cell.angle_gamma   90.00
#
_symmetry.space_group_name_H-M   'P 1'
#
loop_
_entity.id
_entity.type
_entity.pdbx_description
1 polymer ?
#
loop_
_entity_poly.entity_id
_entity_poly.type
_entity_poly.pdbx_seq_one_letter_code
_entity_poly.pdbx_strand_id
1 'polypeptide(L)'
;MTKLQSLLLIVSFFFEHNQAWVLPSTFRRSTTRLSVVESVSVESLVDHETVGTELSGSIQRWLDAEWMPQDVHRQMGESCKLSYLKCRQTGEHDLMTIMTTVVGDLEEKWQEYDKDAFVGPWDITNYVSDFLTERAGLERCSCSSQIY
;
A
#
# COMPACT_ATOMS: atom_id res chain seq x y z
N MET A 1 46.45 55.17 49.61
CA MET A 1 45.27 55.33 50.51
C MET A 1 44.21 56.02 49.66
N THR A 2 43.05 55.48 49.26
CA THR A 2 42.16 54.42 49.79
C THR A 2 41.06 54.12 48.74
N LYS A 3 40.67 52.84 48.66
CA LYS A 3 39.31 52.27 48.45
C LYS A 3 38.58 52.27 47.08
N LEU A 4 37.80 51.17 46.96
CA LEU A 4 36.58 50.88 46.15
C LEU A 4 36.82 50.22 44.79
N GLN A 5 36.73 48.88 44.66
CA GLN A 5 35.54 48.01 44.54
C GLN A 5 34.71 48.20 43.24
N SER A 6 34.57 47.06 42.53
CA SER A 6 33.41 46.62 41.73
C SER A 6 33.47 46.73 40.19
N LEU A 7 33.45 45.58 39.51
CA LEU A 7 32.74 45.25 38.25
C LEU A 7 33.02 43.75 37.94
N LEU A 8 32.08 42.80 38.10
CA LEU A 8 31.03 42.38 37.15
C LEU A 8 31.64 42.07 35.76
N LEU A 9 31.53 40.90 35.11
CA LEU A 9 30.56 39.81 35.11
C LEU A 9 31.26 38.55 34.56
N ILE A 10 31.06 37.42 35.24
CA ILE A 10 31.46 36.08 34.76
C ILE A 10 30.41 35.62 33.74
N VAL A 11 30.92 35.07 32.64
CA VAL A 11 30.19 34.57 31.47
C VAL A 11 29.16 33.52 31.88
N SER A 12 27.89 33.81 31.66
CA SER A 12 26.78 32.85 31.73
C SER A 12 26.64 32.09 30.41
N PHE A 13 26.04 30.90 30.51
CA PHE A 13 25.55 30.03 29.44
C PHE A 13 26.56 29.05 28.83
N PHE A 14 26.80 27.96 29.56
CA PHE A 14 26.72 26.62 28.98
C PHE A 14 26.48 25.64 30.13
N PHE A 15 25.73 24.56 29.85
CA PHE A 15 25.57 23.38 30.71
C PHE A 15 24.41 23.37 31.72
N GLU A 16 23.20 23.03 31.27
CA GLU A 16 22.34 22.05 31.95
C GLU A 16 21.11 21.73 31.10
N HIS A 17 21.01 20.50 30.59
CA HIS A 17 19.75 19.76 30.32
C HIS A 17 20.14 18.31 30.04
N ASN A 18 20.20 17.49 31.08
CA ASN A 18 20.36 16.05 30.96
C ASN A 18 19.20 15.39 31.71
N GLN A 19 18.05 15.26 31.03
CA GLN A 19 16.91 14.51 31.54
C GLN A 19 17.01 13.07 31.02
N ALA A 20 17.34 12.14 31.90
CA ALA A 20 17.40 10.72 31.61
C ALA A 20 15.97 10.16 31.45
N TRP A 21 15.66 9.59 30.29
CA TRP A 21 14.40 8.88 30.06
C TRP A 21 14.42 7.53 30.78
N VAL A 22 13.69 7.42 31.89
CA VAL A 22 13.45 6.14 32.57
C VAL A 22 12.22 5.48 31.93
N LEU A 23 12.42 4.36 31.22
CA LEU A 23 11.32 3.56 30.67
C LEU A 23 10.66 2.75 31.79
N PRO A 24 9.32 2.79 31.96
CA PRO A 24 8.63 1.97 32.95
C PRO A 24 8.69 0.48 32.58
N SER A 25 9.14 -0.35 33.53
CA SER A 25 9.49 -1.76 33.34
C SER A 25 8.31 -2.75 33.47
N THR A 26 7.17 -2.47 32.84
CA THR A 26 6.00 -3.39 32.92
C THR A 26 5.30 -3.59 31.58
N PHE A 27 6.04 -3.79 30.49
CA PHE A 27 5.43 -4.35 29.28
C PHE A 27 5.24 -5.87 29.45
N ARG A 28 4.07 -6.26 29.98
CA ARG A 28 3.66 -7.67 30.01
C ARG A 28 3.27 -8.08 28.59
N ARG A 29 4.14 -8.86 27.92
CA ARG A 29 3.86 -9.40 26.59
C ARG A 29 2.61 -10.28 26.67
N SER A 30 1.51 -9.80 26.09
CA SER A 30 0.30 -10.61 25.92
C SER A 30 0.66 -11.82 25.06
N THR A 31 0.42 -13.03 25.55
CA THR A 31 0.51 -14.26 24.76
C THR A 31 -0.75 -14.34 23.90
N THR A 32 -0.84 -13.50 22.87
CA THR A 32 -1.91 -13.57 21.88
C THR A 32 -1.87 -14.94 21.23
N ARG A 33 -2.98 -15.70 21.29
CA ARG A 33 -3.14 -16.93 20.51
C ARG A 33 -2.99 -16.57 19.03
N LEU A 34 -2.05 -17.21 18.34
CA LEU A 34 -1.96 -17.13 16.89
C LEU A 34 -3.18 -17.87 16.32
N SER A 35 -4.15 -17.13 15.78
CA SER A 35 -5.17 -17.70 14.91
C SER A 35 -4.52 -17.99 13.56
N VAL A 36 -4.89 -19.12 12.94
CA VAL A 36 -4.54 -19.38 11.54
C VAL A 36 -5.20 -18.29 10.68
N VAL A 37 -4.41 -17.65 9.83
CA VAL A 37 -4.92 -16.70 8.84
C VAL A 37 -5.54 -17.53 7.70
N GLU A 38 -6.82 -17.33 7.46
CA GLU A 38 -7.54 -17.97 6.36
C GLU A 38 -7.22 -17.27 5.03
N SER A 39 -6.97 -18.06 3.98
CA SER A 39 -6.71 -17.54 2.64
C SER A 39 -8.00 -17.01 2.02
N VAL A 40 -7.94 -15.83 1.42
CA VAL A 40 -9.07 -15.27 0.67
C VAL A 40 -9.13 -15.90 -0.71
N SER A 41 -10.25 -16.58 -1.02
CA SER A 41 -10.48 -17.20 -2.33
C SER A 41 -11.42 -16.37 -3.19
N VAL A 42 -11.10 -16.29 -4.48
CA VAL A 42 -11.91 -15.66 -5.53
C VAL A 42 -12.49 -16.71 -6.50
N GLU A 43 -12.70 -17.93 -6.04
CA GLU A 43 -13.30 -19.03 -6.82
C GLU A 43 -14.72 -18.69 -7.31
N SER A 44 -15.47 -17.87 -6.57
CA SER A 44 -16.83 -17.43 -6.93
C SER A 44 -16.90 -16.64 -8.25
N LEU A 45 -15.77 -16.09 -8.71
CA LEU A 45 -15.68 -15.33 -9.96
C LEU A 45 -15.48 -16.28 -11.15
N VAL A 46 -16.57 -16.60 -11.86
CA VAL A 46 -16.57 -17.61 -12.94
C VAL A 46 -16.27 -17.05 -14.34
N ASP A 47 -16.77 -15.84 -14.66
CA ASP A 47 -16.53 -15.21 -15.96
C ASP A 47 -15.24 -14.36 -15.91
N HIS A 48 -14.10 -15.04 -16.01
CA HIS A 48 -12.79 -14.42 -15.86
C HIS A 48 -12.52 -13.32 -16.90
N GLU A 49 -13.01 -13.47 -18.14
CA GLU A 49 -12.77 -12.47 -19.18
C GLU A 49 -13.53 -11.17 -18.90
N THR A 50 -14.80 -11.29 -18.49
CA THR A 50 -15.59 -10.14 -18.07
C THR A 50 -14.96 -9.48 -16.84
N VAL A 51 -14.63 -10.25 -15.80
CA VAL A 51 -14.00 -9.71 -14.57
C VAL A 51 -12.67 -9.01 -14.88
N GLY A 52 -11.82 -9.60 -15.71
CA GLY A 52 -10.54 -9.00 -16.11
C GLY A 52 -10.74 -7.70 -16.90
N THR A 53 -11.73 -7.66 -17.79
CA THR A 53 -12.06 -6.44 -18.56
C THR A 53 -12.60 -5.33 -17.66
N GLU A 54 -13.47 -5.68 -16.72
CA GLU A 54 -13.97 -4.73 -15.71
C GLU A 54 -12.84 -4.23 -14.82
N LEU A 55 -11.93 -5.11 -14.37
CA LEU A 55 -10.75 -4.75 -13.57
C LEU A 55 -9.88 -3.72 -14.30
N SER A 56 -9.51 -4.00 -15.56
CA SER A 56 -8.72 -3.07 -16.36
C SER A 56 -9.40 -1.71 -16.50
N GLY A 57 -10.70 -1.71 -16.82
CA GLY A 57 -11.47 -0.47 -16.96
C GLY A 57 -11.62 0.29 -15.64
N SER A 58 -11.76 -0.42 -14.52
CA SER A 58 -11.87 0.15 -13.18
C SER A 58 -10.56 0.82 -12.75
N ILE A 59 -9.41 0.16 -12.99
CA ILE A 59 -8.08 0.73 -12.73
C ILE A 59 -7.89 2.01 -13.52
N GLN A 60 -8.20 1.99 -14.83
CA GLN A 60 -8.10 3.18 -15.66
C GLN A 60 -8.97 4.32 -15.10
N ARG A 61 -10.25 4.07 -14.82
CA ARG A 61 -11.18 5.09 -14.29
C ARG A 61 -10.73 5.64 -12.95
N TRP A 62 -10.23 4.79 -12.06
CA TRP A 62 -9.70 5.20 -10.76
C TRP A 62 -8.50 6.13 -10.90
N LEU A 63 -7.50 5.72 -11.69
CA LEU A 63 -6.28 6.53 -11.88
C LEU A 63 -6.58 7.84 -12.62
N ASP A 64 -7.44 7.80 -13.64
CA ASP A 64 -7.86 8.99 -14.39
C ASP A 64 -8.62 9.99 -13.51
N ALA A 65 -9.42 9.50 -12.56
CA ALA A 65 -10.21 10.32 -11.64
C ALA A 65 -9.38 10.92 -10.50
N GLU A 66 -8.43 10.17 -9.94
CA GLU A 66 -7.58 10.63 -8.83
C GLU A 66 -6.49 11.61 -9.31
N TRP A 67 -5.94 11.37 -10.51
CA TRP A 67 -4.80 12.12 -11.04
C TRP A 67 -5.19 12.97 -12.25
N MET A 68 -5.08 12.39 -13.45
CA MET A 68 -5.58 12.94 -14.70
C MET A 68 -5.58 11.83 -15.76
N PRO A 69 -6.39 11.94 -16.82
CA PRO A 69 -6.39 10.96 -17.90
C PRO A 69 -5.01 10.76 -18.54
N GLN A 70 -4.52 9.51 -18.56
CA GLN A 70 -3.25 9.15 -19.18
C GLN A 70 -3.30 7.77 -19.85
N ASP A 71 -2.55 7.62 -20.96
CA ASP A 71 -2.44 6.34 -21.66
C ASP A 71 -1.82 5.23 -20.81
N VAL A 72 -0.91 5.59 -19.88
CA VAL A 72 -0.26 4.64 -18.98
C VAL A 72 -1.26 3.95 -18.04
N HIS A 73 -2.34 4.62 -17.64
CA HIS A 73 -3.38 4.03 -16.79
C HIS A 73 -4.10 2.87 -17.50
N ARG A 74 -4.41 3.05 -18.80
CA ARG A 74 -4.98 1.98 -19.64
C ARG A 74 -4.00 0.82 -19.80
N GLN A 75 -2.71 1.10 -19.99
CA GLN A 75 -1.68 0.07 -20.17
C GLN A 75 -1.46 -0.76 -18.89
N MET A 76 -1.40 -0.10 -17.74
CA MET A 76 -1.28 -0.77 -16.43
C MET A 76 -2.54 -1.59 -16.11
N GLY A 77 -3.73 -1.06 -16.40
CA GLY A 77 -4.98 -1.81 -16.28
C GLY A 77 -5.00 -3.08 -17.15
N GLU A 78 -4.57 -2.98 -18.41
CA GLU A 78 -4.49 -4.13 -19.32
C GLU A 78 -3.46 -5.16 -18.84
N SER A 79 -2.31 -4.73 -18.34
CA SER A 79 -1.33 -5.65 -17.73
C SER A 79 -1.92 -6.39 -16.53
N CYS A 80 -2.67 -5.70 -15.65
CA CYS A 80 -3.35 -6.35 -14.53
C CYS A 80 -4.38 -7.38 -14.98
N LYS A 81 -5.17 -7.06 -16.03
CA LYS A 81 -6.10 -8.01 -16.65
C LYS A 81 -5.36 -9.26 -17.14
N LEU A 82 -4.27 -9.10 -17.88
CA LEU A 82 -3.52 -10.23 -18.43
C LEU A 82 -2.94 -11.12 -17.32
N SER A 83 -2.39 -10.52 -16.27
CA SER A 83 -1.90 -11.25 -15.09
C SER A 83 -3.02 -12.02 -14.37
N TYR A 84 -4.17 -11.37 -14.15
CA TYR A 84 -5.35 -12.03 -13.59
C TYR A 84 -5.78 -13.22 -14.44
N LEU A 85 -5.96 -13.03 -15.76
CA LEU A 85 -6.39 -14.09 -16.67
C LEU A 85 -5.39 -15.26 -16.69
N LYS A 86 -4.09 -14.98 -16.70
CA LYS A 86 -3.03 -15.99 -16.60
C LYS A 86 -3.20 -16.84 -15.35
N CYS A 87 -3.37 -16.24 -14.17
CA CYS A 87 -3.64 -16.96 -12.92
C CYS A 87 -4.92 -17.80 -13.02
N ARG A 88 -6.00 -17.22 -13.52
CA ARG A 88 -7.28 -17.92 -13.64
C ARG A 88 -7.24 -19.11 -14.60
N GLN A 89 -6.51 -18.99 -15.70
CA GLN A 89 -6.29 -20.07 -16.66
C GLN A 89 -5.47 -21.22 -16.08
N THR A 90 -4.57 -20.93 -15.13
CA THR A 90 -3.81 -21.96 -14.39
C THR A 90 -4.60 -22.59 -13.24
N GLY A 91 -5.86 -22.20 -13.02
CA GLY A 91 -6.69 -22.70 -11.92
C GLY A 91 -6.37 -22.05 -10.57
N GLU A 92 -5.74 -20.87 -10.57
CA GLU A 92 -5.42 -20.16 -9.33
C GLU A 92 -6.65 -19.40 -8.81
N HIS A 93 -6.94 -19.58 -7.52
CA HIS A 93 -8.09 -19.02 -6.84
C HIS A 93 -7.74 -18.23 -5.58
N ASP A 94 -6.52 -18.36 -5.08
CA ASP A 94 -6.02 -17.60 -3.94
C ASP A 94 -5.71 -16.15 -4.34
N LEU A 95 -6.36 -15.21 -3.64
CA LEU A 95 -6.21 -13.78 -3.90
C LEU A 95 -4.76 -13.32 -3.72
N MET A 96 -4.06 -13.83 -2.71
CA MET A 96 -2.68 -13.43 -2.43
C MET A 96 -1.72 -13.85 -3.55
N THR A 97 -1.92 -15.05 -4.11
CA THR A 97 -1.15 -15.57 -5.24
C THR A 97 -1.43 -14.76 -6.52
N ILE A 98 -2.69 -14.38 -6.76
CA ILE A 98 -3.04 -13.48 -7.86
C ILE A 98 -2.37 -12.12 -7.69
N MET A 99 -2.45 -11.51 -6.49
CA MET A 99 -1.82 -10.22 -6.20
C MET A 99 -0.30 -10.24 -6.42
N THR A 100 0.38 -11.27 -5.91
CA THR A 100 1.84 -11.39 -6.08
C THR A 100 2.24 -11.58 -7.54
N THR A 101 1.41 -12.25 -8.34
CA THR A 101 1.61 -12.36 -9.79
C THR A 101 1.41 -11.00 -10.47
N VAL A 102 0.34 -10.27 -10.14
CA VAL A 102 0.06 -8.94 -10.70
C VAL A 102 1.19 -7.96 -10.42
N VAL A 103 1.63 -7.85 -9.16
CA VAL A 103 2.70 -6.91 -8.81
C VAL A 103 4.02 -7.29 -9.47
N GLY A 104 4.35 -8.59 -9.55
CA GLY A 104 5.55 -9.06 -10.23
C GLY A 104 5.55 -8.74 -11.72
N ASP A 105 4.43 -8.96 -12.42
CA ASP A 105 4.28 -8.64 -13.84
C ASP A 105 4.31 -7.11 -14.10
N LEU A 106 3.80 -6.28 -13.15
CA LEU A 106 3.90 -4.82 -13.21
C LEU A 106 5.34 -4.32 -12.96
N GLU A 107 6.02 -4.90 -11.97
CA GLU A 107 7.43 -4.58 -11.65
C GLU A 107 8.36 -4.95 -12.81
N GLU A 108 8.15 -6.08 -13.47
CA GLU A 108 8.92 -6.50 -14.65
C GLU A 108 8.80 -5.49 -15.81
N LYS A 109 7.60 -4.93 -16.01
CA LYS A 109 7.32 -3.93 -17.06
C LYS A 109 7.48 -2.49 -16.60
N TRP A 110 7.99 -2.24 -15.39
CA TRP A 110 7.89 -0.91 -14.77
C TRP A 110 8.54 0.21 -15.60
N GLN A 111 9.61 -0.10 -16.35
CA GLN A 111 10.30 0.85 -17.24
C GLN A 111 9.42 1.36 -18.41
N GLU A 112 8.30 0.69 -18.68
CA GLU A 112 7.30 1.13 -19.66
C GLU A 112 6.34 2.17 -19.08
N TYR A 113 6.19 2.23 -17.75
CA TYR A 113 5.20 3.05 -17.06
C TYR A 113 5.80 4.20 -16.24
N ASP A 114 7.01 4.00 -15.71
CA ASP A 114 7.65 4.83 -14.67
C ASP A 114 7.73 6.33 -14.97
N LYS A 115 7.83 6.71 -16.24
CA LYS A 115 7.93 8.12 -16.67
C LYS A 115 6.64 8.91 -16.45
N ASP A 116 5.51 8.26 -16.63
CA ASP A 116 4.19 8.92 -16.66
C ASP A 116 3.29 8.46 -15.52
N ALA A 117 3.59 7.33 -14.85
CA ALA A 117 2.80 6.80 -13.76
C ALA A 117 2.93 7.63 -12.47
N PHE A 118 1.79 8.00 -11.88
CA PHE A 118 1.72 8.72 -10.60
C PHE A 118 1.83 7.83 -9.36
N VAL A 119 1.51 6.53 -9.49
CA VAL A 119 1.49 5.55 -8.39
C VAL A 119 2.27 4.30 -8.78
N GLY A 120 2.80 3.57 -7.81
CA GLY A 120 3.65 2.40 -8.05
C GLY A 120 2.86 1.09 -8.28
N PRO A 121 3.56 0.00 -8.63
CA PRO A 121 2.95 -1.33 -8.83
C PRO A 121 2.14 -1.83 -7.62
N TRP A 122 2.64 -1.57 -6.41
CA TRP A 122 2.00 -1.99 -5.17
C TRP A 122 0.69 -1.25 -4.90
N ASP A 123 0.61 0.05 -5.24
CA ASP A 123 -0.62 0.84 -5.10
C ASP A 123 -1.72 0.30 -6.01
N ILE A 124 -1.35 -0.03 -7.26
CA ILE A 124 -2.25 -0.62 -8.24
C ILE A 124 -2.68 -2.03 -7.79
N THR A 125 -1.76 -2.81 -7.23
CA THR A 125 -2.08 -4.16 -6.75
C THR A 125 -2.99 -4.16 -5.53
N ASN A 126 -2.84 -3.16 -4.64
CA ASN A 126 -3.79 -2.96 -3.53
C ASN A 126 -5.19 -2.69 -4.07
N TYR A 127 -5.31 -1.84 -5.10
CA TYR A 127 -6.59 -1.60 -5.77
C TYR A 127 -7.17 -2.88 -6.39
N VAL A 128 -6.34 -3.71 -7.03
CA VAL A 128 -6.75 -5.01 -7.58
C VAL A 128 -7.33 -5.91 -6.49
N SER A 129 -6.73 -5.91 -5.30
CA SER A 129 -7.22 -6.70 -4.16
C SER A 129 -8.59 -6.24 -3.68
N ASP A 130 -8.79 -4.92 -3.56
CA ASP A 130 -10.08 -4.32 -3.20
C ASP A 130 -11.15 -4.67 -4.23
N PHE A 131 -10.81 -4.51 -5.52
CA PHE A 131 -11.69 -4.82 -6.64
C PHE A 131 -12.14 -6.28 -6.62
N LEU A 132 -11.20 -7.23 -6.52
CA LEU A 132 -11.52 -8.66 -6.56
C LEU A 132 -12.30 -9.10 -5.32
N THR A 133 -11.97 -8.55 -4.15
CA THR A 133 -12.69 -8.81 -2.89
C THR A 133 -14.14 -8.34 -2.99
N GLU A 134 -14.37 -7.12 -3.49
CA GLU A 134 -15.72 -6.61 -3.71
C GLU A 134 -16.50 -7.44 -4.72
N ARG A 135 -15.90 -7.80 -5.85
CA ARG A 135 -16.54 -8.63 -6.88
C ARG A 135 -16.87 -10.04 -6.36
N ALA A 136 -16.05 -10.59 -5.47
CA ALA A 136 -16.29 -11.89 -4.85
C ALA A 136 -17.41 -11.86 -3.79
N GLY A 137 -17.94 -10.67 -3.45
CA GLY A 137 -18.97 -10.48 -2.43
C GLY A 137 -18.44 -10.51 -1.00
N LEU A 138 -17.14 -10.26 -0.82
CA LEU A 138 -16.47 -10.23 0.48
C LEU A 138 -16.45 -8.81 1.07
N GLU A 139 -16.25 -8.70 2.38
CA GLU A 139 -16.21 -7.41 3.07
C GLU A 139 -15.00 -6.58 2.64
N ARG A 140 -15.25 -5.29 2.33
CA ARG A 140 -14.21 -4.31 2.01
C ARG A 140 -13.58 -3.71 3.25
N CYS A 141 -12.34 -3.24 3.12
CA CYS A 141 -11.74 -2.39 4.12
C CYS A 141 -12.35 -0.99 4.07
N SER A 142 -12.49 -0.33 5.23
CA SER A 142 -13.03 1.04 5.29
C SER A 142 -12.14 2.09 4.62
N CYS A 143 -10.87 1.76 4.37
CA CYS A 143 -9.92 2.61 3.65
C CYS A 143 -9.77 2.25 2.17
N SER A 144 -10.55 1.29 1.65
CA SER A 144 -10.48 0.89 0.23
C SER A 144 -10.89 2.04 -0.69
N SER A 145 -10.24 2.14 -1.84
CA SER A 145 -10.55 3.14 -2.86
C SER A 145 -11.91 2.88 -3.51
N GLN A 146 -12.47 3.89 -4.18
CA GLN A 146 -13.70 3.71 -4.95
C GLN A 146 -13.47 2.75 -6.13
N ILE A 147 -14.29 1.70 -6.21
CA ILE A 147 -14.34 0.79 -7.34
C ILE A 147 -15.28 1.35 -8.43
N TYR A 148 -14.87 1.24 -9.69
CA TYR A 148 -15.51 1.88 -10.84
C TYR A 148 -16.08 0.89 -11.85
#